data_AF-A0A2P4SD65-F1
#
_entry.id   AF-A0A2P4SD65-F1
#
_cell.length_a   1.000
_cell.length_b   1.000
_cell.length_c   1.000
_cell.angle_alpha   90.00
_cell.angle_beta   90.00
_cell.angle_gamma   90.00
#
_symmetry.space_group_name_H-M   'P 1'
#
loop_
_entity.id
_entity.type
_entity.pdbx_description
1 polymer ?
#
loop_
_entity_poly.entity_id
_entity_poly.type
_entity_poly.pdbx_seq_one_letter_code
_entity_poly.pdbx_strand_id
1 'polypeptide(L)'
;LCYYRYASLYFCCAIEDQDNELITLEIIHRYVELLDKYFGSVCELDIIFNFEKAYFILDEFLLGGEVQETSKKNVLKAIEQADLLQEVSKLNFSGQSISMLDRG
;
A
#
# COMPACT_ATOMS: atom_id res chain seq x y z
N LEU A 1 -10.52 1.45 20.23
CA LEU A 1 -10.18 0.45 19.20
C LEU A 1 -11.37 0.32 18.26
N CYS A 2 -11.19 0.71 17.00
CA CYS A 2 -12.19 0.56 15.95
C CYS A 2 -11.81 -0.62 15.05
N TYR A 3 -12.75 -1.47 14.64
CA TYR A 3 -12.46 -2.58 13.73
C TYR A 3 -13.63 -2.88 12.79
N TYR A 4 -13.32 -3.42 11.61
CA TYR A 4 -14.30 -3.88 10.63
C TYR A 4 -13.81 -5.14 9.91
N ARG A 5 -14.75 -6.02 9.55
CA ARG A 5 -14.46 -7.29 8.90
C ARG A 5 -14.84 -7.27 7.42
N TYR A 6 -13.88 -7.51 6.53
CA TYR A 6 -14.09 -7.74 5.10
C TYR A 6 -13.79 -9.21 4.78
N ALA A 7 -14.81 -9.96 4.34
CA ALA A 7 -14.73 -11.41 4.14
C ALA A 7 -14.17 -12.15 5.37
N SER A 8 -12.95 -12.67 5.28
CA SER A 8 -12.22 -13.39 6.34
C SER A 8 -11.20 -12.53 7.08
N LEU A 9 -10.94 -11.30 6.63
CA LEU A 9 -9.97 -10.40 7.24
C LEU A 9 -10.62 -9.39 8.20
N TYR A 10 -9.94 -9.15 9.32
CA TYR A 10 -10.26 -8.07 10.25
C TYR A 10 -9.25 -6.94 10.07
N PHE A 11 -9.77 -5.72 9.91
CA PHE A 11 -9.00 -4.49 9.89
C PHE A 11 -9.27 -3.74 11.19
N CYS A 12 -8.21 -3.31 11.87
CA CYS A 12 -8.29 -2.70 13.19
C CYS A 12 -7.45 -1.42 13.25
N CYS A 13 -8.00 -0.37 13.86
CA CYS A 13 -7.33 0.89 14.11
C CYS A 13 -7.44 1.25 15.60
N ALA A 14 -6.31 1.51 16.25
CA ALA A 14 -6.29 2.17 17.54
C ALA A 14 -6.35 3.68 17.31
N ILE A 15 -7.31 4.35 17.95
CA ILE A 15 -7.59 5.78 17.83
C ILE A 15 -7.74 6.39 19.22
N GLU A 16 -7.60 7.70 19.34
CA GLU A 16 -7.77 8.44 20.59
C GLU A 16 -9.25 8.57 20.96
N ASP A 17 -9.56 8.81 22.23
CA ASP A 17 -10.96 8.82 22.72
C ASP A 17 -11.78 9.97 22.13
N GLN A 18 -11.13 11.03 21.65
CA GLN A 18 -11.78 12.17 20.98
C GLN A 18 -11.95 11.98 19.46
N ASP A 19 -11.35 10.94 18.87
CA ASP A 19 -11.41 10.73 17.43
C ASP A 19 -12.79 10.23 17.00
N ASN A 20 -13.15 10.57 15.77
CA ASN A 20 -14.44 10.17 15.23
C ASN A 20 -14.36 8.74 14.67
N GLU A 21 -15.00 7.80 15.35
CA GLU A 21 -15.06 6.39 14.97
C GLU A 21 -15.61 6.16 13.55
N LEU A 22 -16.55 6.98 13.08
CA LEU A 22 -17.10 6.86 11.71
C LEU A 22 -16.08 7.28 10.67
N ILE A 23 -15.25 8.28 10.96
CA ILE A 23 -14.14 8.68 10.08
C ILE A 23 -13.11 7.55 10.04
N THR A 24 -12.81 6.91 11.17
CA THR A 24 -11.90 5.76 11.21
C THR A 24 -12.44 4.57 10.40
N LEU A 25 -13.73 4.27 10.48
CA LEU A 25 -14.37 3.26 9.64
C LEU A 25 -14.26 3.60 8.14
N GLU A 26 -14.43 4.87 7.78
CA GLU A 26 -14.25 5.33 6.39
C GLU A 26 -12.78 5.23 5.95
N ILE A 27 -11.81 5.47 6.84
CA ILE A 27 -10.38 5.25 6.56
C ILE A 27 -10.10 3.77 6.27
N ILE A 28 -10.63 2.86 7.12
CA ILE A 28 -10.53 1.42 6.89
C ILE A 28 -11.15 1.05 5.54
N HIS A 29 -12.36 1.54 5.25
CA HIS A 29 -13.04 1.28 3.98
C HIS A 29 -12.22 1.77 2.79
N ARG A 30 -11.70 3.00 2.88
CA ARG A 30 -10.88 3.61 1.84
C ARG A 30 -9.61 2.81 1.55
N TYR A 31 -8.95 2.31 2.59
CA TYR A 31 -7.77 1.47 2.43
C TYR A 31 -8.10 0.15 1.72
N VAL A 32 -9.23 -0.49 2.06
CA VAL A 32 -9.69 -1.70 1.36
C VAL A 32 -10.02 -1.42 -0.11
N GLU A 33 -10.64 -0.28 -0.44
CA GLU A 33 -10.87 0.12 -1.85
C GLU A 33 -9.56 0.36 -2.62
N LEU A 34 -8.53 0.89 -1.97
CA LEU A 34 -7.21 1.09 -2.57
C LEU A 34 -6.55 -0.27 -2.87
N LEU A 35 -6.60 -1.20 -1.91
CA LEU A 35 -6.12 -2.57 -2.10
C LEU A 35 -6.87 -3.27 -3.25
N ASP A 36 -8.20 -3.19 -3.27
CA ASP A 36 -9.03 -3.79 -4.31
C ASP A 36 -8.71 -3.26 -5.70
N LYS A 37 -8.46 -1.95 -5.81
CA LYS A 37 -8.13 -1.32 -7.07
C LYS A 37 -6.70 -1.59 -7.53
N TYR A 38 -5.76 -1.75 -6.61
CA TYR A 38 -4.37 -2.10 -6.93
C TYR A 38 -4.24 -3.57 -7.37
N PHE A 39 -4.82 -4.50 -6.62
CA PHE A 39 -4.71 -5.94 -6.91
C PHE A 39 -5.72 -6.43 -7.97
N GLY A 40 -6.83 -5.72 -8.17
CA GLY A 40 -7.87 -6.07 -9.13
C GLY A 40 -8.72 -7.24 -8.66
N SER A 41 -9.68 -6.98 -7.76
CA SER A 41 -10.44 -8.00 -6.98
C SER A 41 -9.58 -8.66 -5.92
N VAL A 42 -9.21 -7.87 -4.90
CA VAL A 42 -8.29 -8.30 -3.84
C VAL A 42 -8.86 -9.46 -3.03
N CYS A 43 -8.03 -10.45 -2.75
CA CYS A 43 -8.30 -11.48 -1.76
C CYS A 43 -7.24 -11.50 -0.64
N GLU A 44 -7.52 -12.26 0.42
CA GLU A 44 -6.61 -12.36 1.57
C GLU A 44 -5.21 -12.91 1.21
N LEU A 45 -5.13 -13.79 0.22
CA LEU A 45 -3.86 -14.35 -0.24
C LEU A 45 -3.01 -13.29 -0.94
N ASP A 46 -3.62 -12.36 -1.68
CA ASP A 46 -2.88 -11.28 -2.34
C ASP A 46 -2.15 -10.41 -1.31
N ILE A 47 -2.82 -10.14 -0.18
CA ILE A 47 -2.24 -9.38 0.94
C ILE A 47 -1.16 -10.20 1.65
N ILE A 48 -1.36 -11.50 1.86
CA ILE A 48 -0.37 -12.37 2.52
C ILE A 48 0.91 -12.49 1.68
N PHE A 49 0.79 -12.67 0.36
CA PHE A 49 1.93 -12.86 -0.53
C PHE A 49 2.62 -11.55 -0.92
N ASN A 50 1.93 -10.41 -0.86
CA ASN A 50 2.46 -9.09 -1.25
C ASN A 50 2.31 -8.09 -0.10
N PHE A 51 2.62 -8.49 1.14
CA PHE A 51 2.40 -7.66 2.32
C PHE A 51 3.20 -6.35 2.24
N GLU A 52 4.38 -6.35 1.62
CA GLU A 52 5.17 -5.15 1.38
C GLU A 52 4.45 -4.14 0.49
N LYS A 53 3.70 -4.60 -0.52
CA LYS A 53 2.89 -3.72 -1.37
C LYS A 53 1.72 -3.14 -0.59
N ALA A 54 1.08 -3.94 0.27
CA ALA A 54 0.04 -3.44 1.16
C ALA A 54 0.58 -2.32 2.07
N TYR A 55 1.77 -2.50 2.67
CA TYR A 55 2.42 -1.44 3.45
C TYR A 55 2.74 -0.19 2.63
N PHE A 56 3.24 -0.32 1.40
CA PHE A 56 3.48 0.85 0.55
C PHE A 56 2.20 1.59 0.20
N ILE A 57 1.10 0.88 -0.07
CA ILE A 57 -0.22 1.49 -0.28
C ILE A 57 -0.66 2.23 0.98
N LEU A 58 -0.44 1.63 2.16
CA LEU A 58 -0.78 2.24 3.44
C LEU A 58 0.02 3.51 3.70
N ASP A 59 1.33 3.51 3.43
CA ASP A 59 2.23 4.66 3.65
C ASP A 59 1.92 5.83 2.69
N GLU A 60 1.46 5.55 1.47
CA GLU A 60 1.02 6.60 0.55
C GLU A 60 -0.33 7.20 0.96
N PHE A 61 -1.14 6.45 1.70
CA PHE A 61 -2.46 6.87 2.16
C PHE A 61 -2.45 7.53 3.56
N LEU A 62 -1.71 6.96 4.51
CA LEU A 62 -1.61 7.38 5.90
C LEU A 62 -0.15 7.70 6.25
N LEU A 63 0.06 8.81 6.96
CA LEU A 63 1.36 9.17 7.50
C LEU A 63 1.21 9.67 8.94
N GLY A 64 1.98 9.10 9.85
CA GLY A 64 1.97 9.52 11.26
C GLY A 64 0.63 9.31 11.98
N GLY A 65 -0.20 8.38 11.49
CA GLY A 65 -1.54 8.12 12.04
C GLY A 65 -2.66 8.95 11.39
N GLU A 66 -2.32 9.86 10.49
CA GLU A 66 -3.26 10.78 9.84
C GLU A 66 -3.37 10.50 8.34
N VAL A 67 -4.48 10.92 7.73
CA VAL A 67 -4.67 10.82 6.28
C VAL A 67 -3.74 11.80 5.56
N GLN A 68 -2.80 11.25 4.78
CA GLN A 68 -1.86 12.02 3.97
C GLN A 68 -2.49 12.46 2.64
N GLU A 69 -3.13 11.53 1.94
CA GLU A 69 -3.72 11.76 0.62
C GLU A 69 -5.17 11.27 0.58
N THR A 70 -6.07 12.18 0.19
CA THR A 70 -7.52 11.91 0.18
C THR A 70 -7.99 11.35 -1.16
N SER A 71 -7.25 11.62 -2.24
CA SER A 71 -7.55 11.18 -3.59
C SER A 71 -7.04 9.76 -3.84
N LYS A 72 -7.95 8.80 -3.95
CA LYS A 72 -7.61 7.41 -4.37
C LYS A 72 -6.77 7.37 -5.64
N LYS A 73 -7.05 8.28 -6.59
CA LYS A 73 -6.34 8.35 -7.86
C LYS A 73 -4.89 8.77 -7.68
N ASN A 74 -4.60 9.67 -6.75
CA ASN A 74 -3.24 10.13 -6.50
C ASN A 74 -2.42 9.06 -5.80
N VAL A 75 -2.98 8.40 -4.78
CA VAL A 75 -2.35 7.27 -4.09
C VAL A 75 -1.94 6.19 -5.08
N LEU A 76 -2.89 5.70 -5.90
CA LEU A 76 -2.61 4.65 -6.89
C LEU A 76 -1.55 5.07 -7.92
N LYS A 77 -1.59 6.33 -8.38
CA LYS A 77 -0.59 6.85 -9.31
C LYS A 77 0.80 6.91 -8.68
N ALA A 78 0.90 7.27 -7.39
CA ALA A 78 2.17 7.31 -6.68
C ALA A 78 2.77 5.90 -6.54
N ILE A 79 1.93 4.90 -6.20
CA ILE A 79 2.34 3.50 -6.10
C ILE A 79 2.80 2.97 -7.47
N GLU A 80 2.05 3.22 -8.55
CA GLU A 80 2.44 2.82 -9.91
C GLU A 80 3.80 3.43 -10.31
N GLN A 81 4.06 4.69 -9.95
CA GLN A 81 5.34 5.35 -10.20
C GLN A 81 6.47 4.73 -9.36
N ALA A 82 6.22 4.40 -8.10
CA ALA A 82 7.17 3.74 -7.23
C ALA A 82 7.54 2.34 -7.75
N ASP A 83 6.55 1.58 -8.23
CA ASP A 83 6.75 0.26 -8.83
C ASP A 83 7.65 0.34 -10.08
N LEU A 84 7.37 1.27 -10.98
CA LEU A 84 8.20 1.51 -12.17
C LEU A 84 9.64 1.87 -11.81
N LEU A 85 9.85 2.75 -10.82
CA LEU A 85 11.19 3.12 -10.35
C LEU A 85 11.91 1.93 -9.71
N GLN A 86 11.20 1.09 -8.96
CA GLN A 86 11.75 -0.13 -8.38
C GLN A 86 12.18 -1.13 -9.46
N GLU A 87 11.44 -1.25 -10.56
CA GLU A 87 11.85 -2.09 -11.70
C GLU A 87 13.07 -1.53 -12.43
N VAL A 88 13.07 -0.23 -12.74
CA VAL A 88 14.20 0.43 -13.40
C VAL A 88 15.47 0.33 -12.57
N SER A 89 15.38 0.52 -11.25
CA SER A 89 16.54 0.35 -10.36
C SER A 89 17.07 -1.09 -10.38
N LYS A 90 16.21 -2.12 -10.30
CA LYS A 90 16.61 -3.53 -10.41
C LYS A 90 17.35 -3.82 -11.74
N LEU A 91 16.86 -3.28 -12.85
CA LEU A 91 17.50 -3.41 -14.17
C LEU A 91 18.85 -2.70 -14.25
N ASN A 92 18.98 -1.53 -13.63
CA ASN A 92 20.26 -0.80 -13.59
C ASN A 92 21.31 -1.56 -12.78
N PHE A 93 20.93 -2.18 -11.66
CA PHE A 93 21.84 -3.01 -10.87
C PHE A 93 22.26 -4.29 -11.60
N SER A 94 21.34 -4.95 -12.32
CA SER A 94 21.70 -6.13 -13.12
C SER A 94 22.58 -5.77 -14.32
N GLY A 95 22.28 -4.66 -15.01
CA GLY A 95 23.11 -4.15 -16.11
C GLY A 95 24.51 -3.73 -15.68
N GLN A 96 24.66 -3.08 -14.52
CA GLN A 96 25.98 -2.76 -13.96
C GLN A 96 26.77 -4.01 -13.59
N SER A 97 26.11 -5.04 -13.06
CA SER A 97 26.75 -6.32 -12.69
C SER A 97 27.30 -7.06 -13.92
N ILE A 98 26.56 -7.06 -15.06
CA ILE A 98 27.04 -7.62 -16.34
C ILE A 98 28.24 -6.84 -16.87
N SER A 99 28.19 -5.50 -16.83
CA SER A 99 29.30 -4.65 -17.31
C SER A 99 30.60 -4.80 -16.52
N MET A 100 30.53 -5.23 -15.26
CA MET A 100 31.72 -5.53 -14.44
C MET A 100 32.34 -6.90 -14.79
N LEU A 101 31.54 -7.87 -15.24
CA LEU A 101 32.04 -9.19 -15.65
C LEU A 101 32.78 -9.15 -17.00
N ASP A 102 32.36 -8.29 -17.93
CA ASP A 102 33.03 -8.10 -19.24
C ASP A 102 34.36 -7.31 -19.17
N ARG A 103 34.77 -6.88 -17.98
CA ARG A 103 36.04 -6.15 -17.75
C ARG A 103 37.12 -6.97 -17.05
N GLY A 104 36.88 -8.26 -16.81
CA GLY A 104 37.87 -9.22 -16.29
C GLY A 104 38.43 -10.12 -17.39
#